data_AF-A0A0G3EIS8-F1
#
_entry.id   AF-A0A0G3EIS8-F1
#
_cell.length_a   1.000
_cell.length_b   1.000
_cell.length_c   1.000
_cell.angle_alpha   90.00
_cell.angle_beta   90.00
_cell.angle_gamma   90.00
#
_symmetry.space_group_name_H-M   'P 1'
#
loop_
_entity.id
_entity.type
_entity.pdbx_description
1 polymer ?
#
loop_
_entity_poly.entity_id
_entity_poly.type
_entity_poly.pdbx_seq_one_letter_code
_entity_poly.pdbx_strand_id
1 'polypeptide(L)'
;MPISKSGMIRWAVRLVLLVVALLLVLGGPLPDVMAKAVPALSPLAVLSASIAHRGWYANLLWTAPALLVLVSALWKGRWFCRWICPLGTVISVPSQVSFRRRLLRKRINGTFFWFIVGASAAGLPLLLFLDPLSTFTRLGVLAGRNTDPWGWIAGALIPAVMLLALIQPQVWCTHLCPLGYFLETVRVRGARRRFQQGRRDVLRGLLLGVPAAFLVRRFAKATGNERPVMPPGAKGTDNFAATCERCYACVEICPTRVIRIRQRTAGIAEWYLPEMDFNTSYCEEFCNKCTQVCPTGALRPLTEEQKRMRKIGTARVIREQCLGWAEQKHCMLCDEFCPYNAVLVRKGKNDVPKPVVDPDVCRGCGACQNVCPVEGKAIVIDPTGLQGIAKEYTEVTGKQRRRRDRNGGRRN
;
A
#
# COMPACT_ATOMS: atom_id res chain seq x y z
N MET A 1 -2.65 -15.87 -43.29
CA MET A 1 -1.55 -16.70 -42.72
C MET A 1 -2.12 -17.53 -41.58
N PRO A 2 -2.03 -18.88 -41.63
CA PRO A 2 -2.60 -19.72 -40.58
C PRO A 2 -1.86 -19.46 -39.26
N ILE A 3 -2.61 -19.07 -38.24
CA ILE A 3 -2.08 -18.81 -36.90
C ILE A 3 -1.61 -20.16 -36.33
N SER A 4 -0.31 -20.34 -36.10
CA SER A 4 0.20 -21.58 -35.49
C SER A 4 -0.54 -21.89 -34.17
N LYS A 5 -0.74 -23.16 -33.79
CA LYS A 5 -1.41 -23.54 -32.52
C LYS A 5 -0.85 -22.77 -31.30
N SER A 6 0.47 -22.54 -31.28
CA SER A 6 1.13 -21.75 -30.23
C SER A 6 0.82 -20.25 -30.27
N GLY A 7 0.46 -19.70 -31.42
CA GLY A 7 0.01 -18.32 -31.62
C GLY A 7 -1.45 -18.13 -31.20
N MET A 8 -2.29 -19.13 -31.45
CA MET A 8 -3.71 -19.12 -31.09
C MET A 8 -3.91 -19.16 -29.57
N ILE A 9 -3.14 -20.00 -28.85
CA ILE A 9 -3.12 -20.03 -27.37
C ILE A 9 -2.65 -18.69 -26.80
N ARG A 10 -1.61 -18.07 -27.39
CA ARG A 10 -1.13 -16.74 -26.97
C ARG A 10 -2.21 -15.67 -27.11
N TRP A 11 -2.94 -15.69 -28.22
CA TRP A 11 -4.03 -14.77 -28.48
C TRP A 11 -5.19 -14.97 -27.51
N ALA A 12 -5.58 -16.23 -27.24
CA ALA A 12 -6.62 -16.54 -26.26
C ALA A 12 -6.27 -16.03 -24.86
N VAL A 13 -5.05 -16.28 -24.37
CA VAL A 13 -4.60 -15.79 -23.05
C VAL A 13 -4.58 -14.26 -23.00
N ARG A 14 -4.11 -13.59 -24.06
CA ARG A 14 -4.11 -12.13 -24.13
C ARG A 14 -5.52 -11.54 -24.18
N LEU A 15 -6.44 -12.18 -24.90
CA LEU A 15 -7.84 -11.77 -24.94
C LEU A 15 -8.45 -11.84 -23.54
N VAL A 16 -8.25 -12.95 -22.83
CA VAL A 16 -8.72 -13.11 -21.44
C VAL A 16 -8.12 -12.04 -20.52
N LEU A 17 -6.81 -11.81 -20.58
CA LEU A 17 -6.15 -10.77 -19.78
C LEU A 17 -6.65 -9.36 -20.13
N LEU A 18 -6.96 -9.10 -21.39
CA LEU A 18 -7.50 -7.83 -21.86
C LEU A 18 -8.95 -7.65 -21.41
N VAL A 19 -9.78 -8.69 -21.43
CA VAL A 19 -11.12 -8.68 -20.85
C VAL A 19 -11.06 -8.43 -19.34
N VAL A 20 -10.16 -9.10 -18.62
CA VAL A 20 -9.93 -8.82 -17.19
C VAL A 20 -9.49 -7.38 -16.96
N ALA A 21 -8.56 -6.86 -17.77
CA ALA A 21 -8.15 -5.46 -17.71
C ALA A 21 -9.29 -4.49 -18.05
N LEU A 22 -10.18 -4.86 -18.97
CA LEU A 22 -11.34 -4.06 -19.34
C LEU A 22 -12.40 -4.07 -18.22
N LEU A 23 -12.67 -5.23 -17.61
CA LEU A 23 -13.55 -5.35 -16.45
C LEU A 23 -13.02 -4.55 -15.26
N LEU A 24 -11.70 -4.55 -15.06
CA LEU A 24 -11.01 -3.68 -14.11
C LEU A 24 -11.24 -2.20 -14.41
N VAL A 25 -11.13 -1.81 -15.68
CA VAL A 25 -11.34 -0.44 -16.14
C VAL A 25 -12.81 -0.01 -16.06
N LEU A 26 -13.74 -0.94 -16.21
CA LEU A 26 -15.19 -0.68 -16.17
C LEU A 26 -15.78 -0.74 -14.75
N GLY A 27 -14.93 -0.86 -13.72
CA GLY A 27 -15.36 -0.78 -12.32
C GLY A 27 -16.09 -2.02 -11.80
N GLY A 28 -15.94 -3.17 -12.44
CA GLY A 28 -16.40 -4.45 -11.91
C GLY A 28 -15.66 -4.78 -10.60
N PRO A 29 -16.31 -5.40 -9.60
CA PRO A 29 -15.61 -5.81 -8.39
C PRO A 29 -14.46 -6.74 -8.77
N LEU A 30 -13.22 -6.36 -8.41
CA LEU A 30 -12.13 -7.32 -8.43
C LEU A 30 -12.55 -8.50 -7.57
N PRO A 31 -12.52 -9.74 -8.08
CA PRO A 31 -12.51 -10.89 -7.20
C PRO A 31 -11.37 -10.68 -6.20
N ASP A 32 -11.64 -10.83 -4.90
CA ASP A 32 -10.64 -10.64 -3.83
C ASP A 32 -9.32 -11.37 -4.15
N VAL A 33 -9.40 -12.47 -4.90
CA VAL A 33 -8.27 -13.26 -5.41
C VAL A 33 -7.38 -12.49 -6.39
N MET A 34 -7.93 -11.70 -7.31
CA MET A 34 -7.18 -10.97 -8.33
C MET A 34 -6.45 -9.74 -7.77
N ALA A 35 -7.09 -9.01 -6.85
CA ALA A 35 -6.45 -7.91 -6.11
C ALA A 35 -5.21 -8.40 -5.32
N LYS A 36 -5.22 -9.66 -4.90
CA LYS A 36 -4.12 -10.35 -4.22
C LYS A 36 -3.07 -10.90 -5.20
N ALA A 37 -3.53 -11.60 -6.24
CA ALA A 37 -2.66 -12.40 -7.10
C ALA A 37 -1.78 -11.55 -8.01
N VAL A 38 -2.30 -10.44 -8.56
CA VAL A 38 -1.57 -9.67 -9.58
C VAL A 38 -0.29 -9.02 -9.04
N PRO A 39 -0.31 -8.30 -7.91
CA PRO A 39 0.93 -7.77 -7.32
C PRO A 39 1.86 -8.88 -6.81
N ALA A 40 1.29 -9.97 -6.28
CA ALA A 40 2.06 -11.11 -5.75
C ALA A 40 2.83 -11.89 -6.83
N LEU A 41 2.50 -11.72 -8.11
CA LEU A 41 3.25 -12.32 -9.22
C LEU A 41 4.63 -11.68 -9.44
N SER A 42 4.94 -10.51 -8.86
CA SER A 42 6.22 -9.83 -9.08
C SER A 42 7.34 -10.43 -8.22
N PRO A 43 8.31 -11.16 -8.82
CA PRO A 43 9.46 -11.66 -8.07
C PRO A 43 10.40 -10.51 -7.69
N LEU A 44 10.33 -9.37 -8.38
CA LEU A 44 11.07 -8.16 -8.03
C LEU A 44 10.56 -7.56 -6.72
N ALA A 45 9.24 -7.46 -6.53
CA ALA A 45 8.63 -6.95 -5.30
C ALA A 45 8.95 -7.85 -4.09
N VAL A 46 8.89 -9.17 -4.28
CA VAL A 46 9.26 -10.14 -3.22
C VAL A 46 10.75 -10.02 -2.87
N LEU A 47 11.62 -9.92 -3.88
CA LEU A 47 13.07 -9.78 -3.66
C LEU A 47 13.41 -8.49 -2.92
N SER A 48 12.91 -7.35 -3.40
CA SER A 48 13.20 -6.03 -2.80
C SER A 48 12.67 -5.94 -1.37
N ALA A 49 11.46 -6.43 -1.11
CA ALA A 49 10.87 -6.46 0.22
C ALA A 49 11.65 -7.36 1.18
N SER A 50 12.08 -8.55 0.73
CA SER A 50 12.87 -9.48 1.56
C SER A 50 14.22 -8.89 1.94
N ILE A 51 14.88 -8.21 0.99
CA ILE A 51 16.14 -7.48 1.24
C ILE A 51 15.91 -6.35 2.26
N ALA A 52 14.87 -5.52 2.05
CA ALA A 52 14.58 -4.39 2.91
C ALA A 52 14.20 -4.79 4.34
N HIS A 53 13.48 -5.91 4.50
CA HIS A 53 13.09 -6.44 5.80
C HIS A 53 14.19 -7.26 6.50
N ARG A 54 15.33 -7.53 5.84
CA ARG A 54 16.40 -8.41 6.33
C ARG A 54 15.87 -9.77 6.81
N GLY A 55 14.86 -10.28 6.11
CA GLY A 55 14.18 -11.51 6.47
C GLY A 55 13.33 -12.01 5.32
N TRP A 56 13.06 -13.31 5.29
CA TRP A 56 12.12 -13.87 4.34
C TRP A 56 10.71 -13.43 4.73
N TYR A 57 9.96 -12.85 3.80
CA TYR A 57 8.54 -12.61 4.02
C TYR A 57 7.84 -13.98 4.11
N ALA A 58 7.61 -14.44 5.34
CA ALA A 58 7.31 -15.82 5.73
C ALA A 58 5.88 -16.28 5.42
N ASN A 59 5.27 -15.79 4.36
CA ASN A 59 4.03 -16.36 3.83
C ASN A 59 4.36 -17.21 2.60
N LEU A 60 4.74 -18.47 2.85
CA LEU A 60 5.15 -19.45 1.83
C LEU A 60 4.13 -19.56 0.68
N LEU A 61 2.83 -19.44 1.00
CA LEU A 61 1.73 -19.47 0.04
C LEU A 61 1.72 -18.27 -0.93
N TRP A 62 2.10 -17.08 -0.48
CA TRP A 62 2.03 -15.86 -1.28
C TRP A 62 3.32 -15.56 -2.05
N THR A 63 4.45 -16.15 -1.63
CA THR A 63 5.67 -16.15 -2.44
C THR A 63 5.60 -17.15 -3.61
N ALA A 64 4.68 -18.12 -3.56
CA ALA A 64 4.58 -19.19 -4.55
C ALA A 64 4.34 -18.69 -5.99
N PRO A 65 3.42 -17.74 -6.28
CA PRO A 65 3.26 -17.20 -7.64
C PRO A 65 4.53 -16.56 -8.17
N ALA A 66 5.22 -15.77 -7.34
CA ALA A 66 6.48 -15.14 -7.72
C ALA A 66 7.59 -16.18 -7.98
N LEU A 67 7.67 -17.22 -7.14
CA LEU A 67 8.59 -18.34 -7.34
C LEU A 67 8.30 -19.11 -8.63
N LEU A 68 7.03 -19.36 -8.95
CA LEU A 68 6.64 -20.00 -10.22
C LEU A 68 7.08 -19.17 -11.43
N VAL A 69 6.88 -17.84 -11.37
CA VAL A 69 7.37 -16.93 -12.41
C VAL A 69 8.90 -17.00 -12.52
N LEU A 70 9.62 -17.01 -11.40
CA LEU A 70 11.07 -17.09 -11.36
C LEU A 70 11.59 -18.42 -11.94
N VAL A 71 10.98 -19.55 -11.54
CA VAL A 71 11.31 -20.89 -12.06
C VAL A 71 11.08 -20.96 -13.57
N SER A 72 9.95 -20.41 -14.06
CA SER A 72 9.68 -20.35 -15.50
C SER A 72 10.74 -19.53 -16.27
N ALA A 73 11.31 -18.52 -15.63
CA ALA A 73 12.31 -17.65 -16.22
C ALA A 73 13.70 -18.31 -16.31
N LEU A 74 14.02 -19.28 -15.44
CA LEU A 74 15.28 -20.04 -15.50
C LEU A 74 15.51 -20.66 -16.88
N TRP A 75 14.45 -21.20 -17.51
CA TRP A 75 14.53 -21.84 -18.82
C TRP A 75 14.31 -20.88 -20.00
N LYS A 76 13.25 -20.07 -19.95
CA LYS A 76 12.78 -19.27 -21.10
C LYS A 76 12.92 -17.74 -20.91
N GLY A 77 13.56 -17.29 -19.84
CA GLY A 77 13.80 -15.87 -19.54
C GLY A 77 12.50 -15.08 -19.44
N ARG A 78 12.29 -14.11 -20.35
CA ARG A 78 11.10 -13.24 -20.40
C ARG A 78 9.81 -13.94 -20.88
N TRP A 79 9.61 -15.21 -20.57
CA TRP A 79 8.42 -15.98 -20.98
C TRP A 79 7.15 -15.40 -20.37
N PHE A 80 7.15 -15.16 -19.05
CA PHE A 80 6.04 -14.51 -18.35
C PHE A 80 5.64 -13.18 -19.00
N CYS A 81 6.62 -12.31 -19.29
CA CYS A 81 6.37 -11.02 -19.95
C CYS A 81 5.69 -11.14 -21.33
N ARG A 82 5.91 -12.25 -22.04
CA ARG A 82 5.38 -12.45 -23.40
C ARG A 82 3.99 -13.09 -23.43
N TRP A 83 3.67 -13.90 -22.42
CA TRP A 83 2.47 -14.75 -22.39
C TRP A 83 1.44 -14.34 -21.33
N ILE A 84 1.87 -13.87 -20.16
CA ILE A 84 1.00 -13.73 -18.98
C ILE A 84 0.95 -12.30 -18.44
N CYS A 85 2.02 -11.51 -18.60
CA CYS A 85 2.08 -10.18 -18.00
C CYS A 85 0.96 -9.25 -18.53
N PRO A 86 0.03 -8.78 -17.67
CA PRO A 86 -1.11 -7.97 -18.10
C PRO A 86 -0.67 -6.62 -18.69
N LEU A 87 0.34 -5.97 -18.10
CA LEU A 87 0.89 -4.73 -18.64
C LEU A 87 1.47 -4.93 -20.05
N GLY A 88 2.11 -6.08 -20.32
CA GLY A 88 2.63 -6.41 -21.64
C GLY A 88 1.51 -6.50 -22.69
N THR A 89 0.36 -7.04 -22.32
CA THR A 89 -0.83 -7.12 -23.16
C THR A 89 -1.41 -5.72 -23.43
N VAL A 90 -1.59 -4.90 -22.40
CA VAL A 90 -2.11 -3.52 -22.55
C VAL A 90 -1.21 -2.68 -23.47
N ILE A 91 0.11 -2.77 -23.31
CA ILE A 91 1.09 -2.06 -24.15
C ILE A 91 1.14 -2.60 -25.58
N SER A 92 0.72 -3.84 -25.82
CA SER A 92 0.75 -4.44 -27.16
C SER A 92 -0.30 -3.86 -28.10
N VAL A 93 -1.41 -3.31 -27.58
CA VAL A 93 -2.48 -2.73 -28.40
C VAL A 93 -2.00 -1.44 -29.10
N PRO A 94 -1.49 -0.41 -28.39
CA PRO A 94 -0.94 0.79 -29.05
C PRO A 94 0.21 0.49 -30.01
N SER A 95 0.96 -0.60 -29.78
CA SER A 95 2.10 -0.96 -30.61
C SER A 95 1.74 -1.32 -32.07
N GLN A 96 0.47 -1.64 -32.34
CA GLN A 96 -0.02 -1.90 -33.70
C GLN A 96 -0.19 -0.63 -34.53
N VAL A 97 -0.48 0.50 -33.88
CA VAL A 97 -0.74 1.82 -34.49
C VAL A 97 0.47 2.77 -34.33
N SER A 98 1.59 2.25 -33.83
CA SER A 98 2.74 3.06 -33.43
C SER A 98 3.45 3.76 -34.59
N PHE A 99 3.96 4.97 -34.32
CA PHE A 99 4.81 5.77 -35.21
C PHE A 99 6.23 5.21 -35.41
N ARG A 100 6.62 4.15 -34.68
CA ARG A 100 7.93 3.48 -34.74
C ARG A 100 9.14 4.42 -34.67
N ARG A 101 9.02 5.53 -33.95
CA ARG A 101 10.13 6.46 -33.69
C ARG A 101 11.01 5.92 -32.57
N ARG A 102 12.33 6.11 -32.67
CA ARG A 102 13.30 5.69 -31.64
C ARG A 102 13.57 6.85 -30.69
N LEU A 103 12.72 7.00 -29.67
CA LEU A 103 12.89 8.01 -28.62
C LEU A 103 14.03 7.64 -27.65
N LEU A 104 13.99 6.44 -27.10
CA LEU A 104 14.95 5.93 -26.12
C LEU A 104 15.86 4.88 -26.76
N ARG A 105 17.12 5.26 -27.00
CA ARG A 105 18.12 4.41 -27.69
C ARG A 105 18.92 3.50 -26.76
N LYS A 106 19.12 3.91 -25.50
CA LYS A 106 19.90 3.16 -24.51
C LYS A 106 18.98 2.35 -23.59
N ARG A 107 19.35 1.10 -23.30
CA ARG A 107 18.65 0.27 -22.30
C ARG A 107 19.16 0.66 -20.91
N ILE A 108 18.25 1.07 -20.04
CA ILE A 108 18.56 1.48 -18.65
C ILE A 108 17.87 0.60 -17.59
N ASN A 109 17.12 -0.41 -18.03
CA ASN A 109 16.43 -1.38 -17.17
C ASN A 109 17.36 -2.09 -16.17
N GLY A 110 18.60 -2.39 -16.55
CA GLY A 110 19.61 -2.94 -15.65
C GLY A 110 20.01 -1.99 -14.53
N THR A 111 20.24 -0.72 -14.88
CA THR A 111 20.51 0.34 -13.90
C THR A 111 19.35 0.51 -12.92
N PHE A 112 18.10 0.52 -13.40
CA PHE A 112 16.92 0.61 -12.52
C PHE A 112 16.78 -0.60 -11.60
N PHE A 113 17.00 -1.82 -12.11
CA PHE A 113 16.97 -3.01 -11.27
C PHE A 113 18.00 -2.93 -10.13
N TRP A 114 19.26 -2.64 -10.45
CA TRP A 114 20.31 -2.53 -9.44
C TRP A 114 20.18 -1.31 -8.53
N PHE A 115 19.59 -0.23 -9.01
CA PHE A 115 19.18 0.91 -8.18
C PHE A 115 18.18 0.47 -7.12
N ILE A 116 17.10 -0.23 -7.52
CA ILE A 116 16.08 -0.73 -6.59
C ILE A 116 16.73 -1.69 -5.59
N VAL A 117 17.59 -2.62 -6.03
CA VAL A 117 18.29 -3.57 -5.16
C VAL A 117 19.19 -2.86 -4.16
N GLY A 118 19.99 -1.89 -4.61
CA GLY A 118 20.87 -1.10 -3.74
C GLY A 118 20.08 -0.27 -2.73
N ALA A 119 19.00 0.38 -3.17
CA ALA A 119 18.11 1.15 -2.30
C ALA A 119 17.42 0.23 -1.26
N SER A 120 16.98 -0.96 -1.69
CA SER A 120 16.39 -1.99 -0.82
C SER A 120 17.38 -2.46 0.25
N ALA A 121 18.65 -2.66 -0.10
CA ALA A 121 19.70 -3.03 0.85
C ALA A 121 19.93 -1.96 1.92
N ALA A 122 19.75 -0.68 1.56
CA ALA A 122 19.73 0.45 2.48
C ALA A 122 18.40 0.59 3.27
N GLY A 123 17.46 -0.33 3.11
CA GLY A 123 16.18 -0.39 3.84
C GLY A 123 15.06 0.47 3.25
N LEU A 124 15.27 1.07 2.07
CA LEU A 124 14.28 1.88 1.36
C LEU A 124 14.25 1.45 -0.11
N PRO A 125 13.39 0.49 -0.52
CA PRO A 125 13.23 0.09 -1.93
C PRO A 125 12.64 1.22 -2.80
N LEU A 126 13.44 2.25 -3.07
CA LEU A 126 13.08 3.38 -3.91
C LEU A 126 12.78 2.92 -5.33
N LEU A 127 11.84 3.60 -5.99
CA LEU A 127 11.35 3.28 -7.34
C LEU A 127 10.65 1.91 -7.47
N LEU A 128 10.34 1.22 -6.38
CA LEU A 128 9.55 -0.01 -6.45
C LEU A 128 8.15 0.23 -7.05
N PHE A 129 7.67 1.47 -6.98
CA PHE A 129 6.44 1.89 -7.65
C PHE A 129 6.51 1.78 -9.19
N LEU A 130 7.70 1.64 -9.81
CA LEU A 130 7.88 1.36 -11.25
C LEU A 130 7.71 -0.12 -11.61
N ASP A 131 7.39 -1.00 -10.65
CA ASP A 131 7.07 -2.38 -10.95
C ASP A 131 5.86 -2.44 -11.91
N PRO A 132 5.96 -3.18 -13.04
CA PRO A 132 4.91 -3.19 -14.05
C PRO A 132 3.60 -3.83 -13.58
N LEU A 133 3.64 -4.80 -12.66
CA LEU A 133 2.45 -5.46 -12.14
C LEU A 133 1.74 -4.56 -11.12
N SER A 134 2.51 -3.92 -10.25
CA SER A 134 2.01 -2.93 -9.30
C SER A 134 1.49 -1.68 -10.01
N THR A 135 2.09 -1.32 -11.15
CA THR A 135 1.56 -0.26 -12.03
C THR A 135 0.22 -0.67 -12.61
N PHE A 136 0.06 -1.92 -13.07
CA PHE A 136 -1.21 -2.41 -13.60
C PHE A 136 -2.34 -2.38 -12.56
N THR A 137 -2.08 -2.71 -11.29
CA THR A 137 -3.13 -2.61 -10.24
C THR A 137 -3.55 -1.19 -9.93
N ARG A 138 -2.72 -0.18 -10.22
CA ARG A 138 -3.14 1.24 -10.13
C ARG A 138 -4.21 1.60 -11.16
N LEU A 139 -4.41 0.79 -12.20
CA LEU A 139 -5.50 0.99 -13.15
C LEU A 139 -6.86 0.93 -12.46
N GLY A 140 -7.01 0.06 -11.44
CA GLY A 140 -8.24 -0.02 -10.64
C GLY A 140 -8.56 1.29 -9.91
N VAL A 141 -7.54 2.05 -9.49
CA VAL A 141 -7.72 3.37 -8.87
C VAL A 141 -8.15 4.43 -9.89
N LEU A 142 -7.76 4.32 -11.15
CA LEU A 142 -8.24 5.20 -12.22
C LEU A 142 -9.69 4.89 -12.64
N ALA A 143 -10.09 3.63 -12.49
CA ALA A 143 -11.31 3.07 -13.03
C ALA A 143 -12.46 2.97 -12.02
N GLY A 144 -12.16 2.82 -10.73
CA GLY A 144 -13.13 2.47 -9.70
C GLY A 144 -13.28 3.53 -8.61
N ARG A 145 -14.55 3.75 -8.22
CA ARG A 145 -15.20 4.12 -6.92
C ARG A 145 -14.52 5.00 -5.85
N ASN A 146 -13.20 5.18 -5.84
CA ASN A 146 -12.50 6.11 -4.96
C ASN A 146 -12.22 7.42 -5.72
N THR A 147 -12.81 8.51 -5.27
CA THR A 147 -12.73 9.84 -5.90
C THR A 147 -11.48 10.62 -5.52
N ASP A 148 -10.41 9.95 -5.09
CA ASP A 148 -9.18 10.61 -4.63
C ASP A 148 -8.42 11.22 -5.82
N PRO A 149 -8.31 12.56 -5.94
CA PRO A 149 -7.62 13.19 -7.06
C PRO A 149 -6.14 12.80 -7.12
N TRP A 150 -5.54 12.54 -5.96
CA TRP A 150 -4.14 12.11 -5.83
C TRP A 150 -3.89 10.69 -6.34
N GLY A 151 -4.92 9.84 -6.31
CA GLY A 151 -4.85 8.50 -6.91
C GLY A 151 -4.65 8.56 -8.42
N TRP A 152 -5.18 9.60 -9.08
CA TRP A 152 -5.07 9.77 -10.53
C TRP A 152 -3.64 10.09 -10.97
N ILE A 153 -2.90 10.89 -10.21
CA ILE A 153 -1.49 11.18 -10.50
C ILE A 153 -0.65 9.90 -10.44
N ALA A 154 -0.87 9.06 -9.42
CA ALA A 154 -0.18 7.79 -9.32
C ALA A 154 -0.62 6.79 -10.42
N GLY A 155 -1.88 6.86 -10.86
CA GLY A 155 -2.41 6.09 -11.98
C GLY A 155 -1.93 6.56 -13.37
N ALA A 156 -1.60 7.85 -13.52
CA ALA A 156 -1.20 8.49 -14.79
C ALA A 156 0.05 7.85 -15.42
N LEU A 157 0.82 7.07 -14.66
CA LEU A 157 1.92 6.27 -15.18
C LEU A 157 1.48 5.31 -16.29
N ILE A 158 0.27 4.74 -16.25
CA ILE A 158 -0.22 3.83 -17.30
C ILE A 158 -0.49 4.58 -18.60
N PRO A 159 -1.31 5.66 -18.65
CA PRO A 159 -1.44 6.51 -19.82
C PRO A 159 -0.09 6.96 -20.38
N ALA A 160 0.84 7.39 -19.52
CA ALA A 160 2.18 7.80 -19.95
C ALA A 160 2.94 6.65 -20.63
N VAL A 161 2.88 5.44 -20.06
CA VAL A 161 3.50 4.25 -20.66
C VAL A 161 2.81 3.84 -21.97
N MET A 162 1.49 4.00 -22.08
CA MET A 162 0.74 3.75 -23.33
C MET A 162 1.09 4.77 -24.42
N LEU A 163 1.21 6.06 -24.08
CA LEU A 163 1.66 7.11 -25.00
C LEU A 163 3.10 6.84 -25.47
N LEU A 164 4.00 6.46 -24.56
CA LEU A 164 5.35 6.03 -24.93
C LEU A 164 5.34 4.82 -25.87
N ALA A 165 4.39 3.89 -25.70
CA ALA A 165 4.23 2.74 -26.57
C ALA A 165 3.71 3.10 -27.98
N LEU A 166 2.94 4.19 -28.13
CA LEU A 166 2.58 4.74 -29.44
C LEU A 166 3.80 5.31 -30.17
N ILE A 167 4.72 5.95 -29.46
CA ILE A 167 5.94 6.53 -30.06
C ILE A 167 6.95 5.43 -30.39
N GLN A 168 7.32 4.63 -29.39
CA GLN A 168 8.31 3.55 -29.49
C GLN A 168 7.72 2.22 -28.97
N PRO A 169 7.41 1.25 -29.85
CA PRO A 169 6.81 -0.02 -29.48
C PRO A 169 7.59 -0.74 -28.38
N GLN A 170 6.88 -1.14 -27.31
CA GLN A 170 7.43 -1.93 -26.21
C GLN A 170 8.65 -1.31 -25.50
N VAL A 171 8.83 0.01 -25.57
CA VAL A 171 9.97 0.72 -24.95
C VAL A 171 10.06 0.45 -23.45
N TRP A 172 8.92 0.41 -22.75
CA TRP A 172 8.87 0.08 -21.33
C TRP A 172 9.47 -1.29 -21.06
N CYS A 173 8.91 -2.35 -21.66
CA CYS A 173 9.34 -3.72 -21.45
C CYS A 173 10.81 -3.95 -21.83
N THR A 174 11.30 -3.29 -22.88
CA THR A 174 12.63 -3.54 -23.45
C THR A 174 13.74 -2.67 -22.85
N HIS A 175 13.45 -1.41 -22.49
CA HIS A 175 14.46 -0.43 -22.09
C HIS A 175 14.33 0.07 -20.64
N LEU A 176 13.15 0.00 -20.02
CA LEU A 176 12.89 0.59 -18.69
C LEU A 176 12.56 -0.45 -17.61
N CYS A 177 11.82 -1.50 -17.95
CA CYS A 177 11.22 -2.42 -16.99
C CYS A 177 12.28 -3.21 -16.17
N PRO A 178 12.41 -2.95 -14.85
CA PRO A 178 13.39 -3.64 -14.00
C PRO A 178 13.03 -5.12 -13.80
N LEU A 179 11.74 -5.45 -13.72
CA LEU A 179 11.25 -6.83 -13.66
C LEU A 179 11.67 -7.63 -14.91
N GLY A 180 11.56 -7.03 -16.09
CA GLY A 180 11.97 -7.67 -17.34
C GLY A 180 13.48 -7.95 -17.40
N TYR A 181 14.30 -7.06 -16.84
CA TYR A 181 15.74 -7.28 -16.68
C TYR A 181 16.02 -8.40 -15.69
N PHE A 182 15.31 -8.44 -14.55
CA PHE A 182 15.47 -9.50 -13.56
C PHE A 182 15.19 -10.90 -14.14
N LEU A 183 14.07 -11.07 -14.83
CA LEU A 183 13.72 -12.36 -15.45
C LEU A 183 14.68 -12.76 -16.58
N GLU A 184 15.33 -11.80 -17.25
CA GLU A 184 16.35 -12.09 -18.25
C GLU A 184 17.69 -12.48 -17.62
N THR A 185 18.07 -11.88 -16.51
CA THR A 185 19.35 -12.15 -15.83
C THR A 185 19.37 -13.49 -15.11
N VAL A 186 18.23 -13.94 -14.56
CA VAL A 186 18.10 -15.23 -13.85
C VAL A 186 18.20 -16.44 -14.79
N ARG A 187 18.05 -16.25 -16.11
CA ARG A 187 18.14 -17.34 -17.09
C ARG A 187 19.53 -18.01 -17.11
N VAL A 188 19.56 -19.32 -16.84
CA VAL A 188 20.79 -20.13 -16.67
C VAL A 188 21.67 -20.12 -17.93
N ARG A 189 21.08 -20.26 -19.12
CA ARG A 189 21.85 -20.24 -20.38
C ARG A 189 22.45 -18.86 -20.66
N GLY A 190 23.77 -18.83 -20.79
CA GLY A 190 24.54 -17.62 -21.14
C GLY A 190 24.77 -16.64 -19.98
N ALA A 191 24.59 -17.09 -18.72
CA ALA A 191 24.73 -16.24 -17.53
C ALA A 191 26.10 -15.53 -17.45
N ARG A 192 27.21 -16.22 -17.73
CA ARG A 192 28.57 -15.67 -17.62
C ARG A 192 28.84 -14.48 -18.55
N ARG A 193 28.45 -14.57 -19.84
CA ARG A 193 28.59 -13.47 -20.81
C ARG A 193 27.71 -12.27 -20.44
N ARG A 194 26.49 -12.52 -19.95
CA ARG A 194 25.53 -11.46 -19.55
C ARG A 194 26.00 -10.71 -18.32
N PHE A 195 26.57 -11.40 -17.32
CA PHE A 195 27.13 -10.76 -16.13
C PHE A 195 28.31 -9.84 -16.47
N GLN A 196 29.21 -10.27 -17.36
CA GLN A 196 30.33 -9.44 -17.82
C GLN A 196 29.85 -8.17 -18.55
N GLN A 197 28.83 -8.27 -19.40
CA GLN A 197 28.22 -7.09 -20.06
C GLN A 197 27.45 -6.19 -19.08
N GLY A 198 26.88 -6.76 -18.01
CA GLY A 198 26.07 -6.06 -17.01
C GLY A 198 26.85 -5.39 -15.88
N ARG A 199 28.18 -5.56 -15.78
CA ARG A 199 29.00 -4.96 -14.70
C ARG A 199 28.80 -3.44 -14.57
N ARG A 200 28.67 -2.74 -15.69
CA ARG A 200 28.43 -1.29 -15.71
C ARG A 200 27.06 -0.93 -15.14
N ASP A 201 26.05 -1.76 -15.37
CA ASP A 201 24.70 -1.55 -14.85
C ASP A 201 24.63 -1.81 -13.34
N VAL A 202 25.35 -2.84 -12.85
CA VAL A 202 25.52 -3.12 -11.41
C VAL A 202 26.15 -1.92 -10.71
N LEU A 203 27.31 -1.46 -11.21
CA LEU A 203 28.04 -0.34 -10.61
C LEU A 203 27.19 0.93 -10.61
N ARG A 204 26.62 1.32 -11.75
CA ARG A 204 25.76 2.51 -11.85
C ARG A 204 24.53 2.42 -10.96
N GLY A 205 23.85 1.27 -10.95
CA GLY A 205 22.65 1.07 -10.14
C GLY A 205 22.94 1.17 -8.65
N LEU A 206 23.95 0.45 -8.15
CA LEU A 206 24.31 0.46 -6.73
C LEU A 206 24.86 1.83 -6.28
N LEU A 207 25.72 2.46 -7.08
CA LEU A 207 26.30 3.79 -6.79
C LEU A 207 25.25 4.89 -6.75
N LEU A 208 24.13 4.74 -7.46
CA LEU A 208 23.02 5.69 -7.40
C LEU A 208 22.00 5.31 -6.32
N GLY A 209 21.67 4.01 -6.21
CA GLY A 209 20.59 3.52 -5.34
C GLY A 209 20.89 3.63 -3.85
N VAL A 210 22.10 3.24 -3.41
CA VAL A 210 22.46 3.28 -1.99
C VAL A 210 22.53 4.71 -1.45
N PRO A 211 23.23 5.67 -2.12
CA PRO A 211 23.26 7.05 -1.65
C PRO A 211 21.90 7.72 -1.73
N ALA A 212 21.11 7.46 -2.78
CA ALA A 212 19.74 7.98 -2.88
C ALA A 212 18.90 7.51 -1.69
N ALA A 213 18.93 6.22 -1.34
CA ALA A 213 18.23 5.72 -0.17
C ALA A 213 18.68 6.40 1.12
N PHE A 214 19.98 6.54 1.36
CA PHE A 214 20.48 7.24 2.55
C PHE A 214 20.07 8.71 2.59
N LEU A 215 20.14 9.41 1.45
CA LEU A 215 19.71 10.80 1.29
C LEU A 215 18.23 10.94 1.63
N VAL A 216 17.37 10.13 0.99
CA VAL A 216 15.93 10.13 1.27
C VAL A 216 15.69 9.85 2.75
N ARG A 217 16.38 8.88 3.37
CA ARG A 217 16.24 8.58 4.80
C ARG A 217 16.60 9.74 5.73
N ARG A 218 17.65 10.48 5.37
CA ARG A 218 18.11 11.65 6.13
C ARG A 218 17.10 12.80 6.07
N PHE A 219 16.49 13.00 4.90
CA PHE A 219 15.52 14.08 4.66
C PHE A 219 14.05 13.69 4.89
N ALA A 220 13.73 12.39 4.97
CA ALA A 220 12.38 11.87 5.20
C ALA A 220 12.05 11.65 6.67
N LYS A 221 12.93 12.03 7.61
CA LYS A 221 12.54 12.15 9.03
C LYS A 221 11.53 13.30 9.14
N ALA A 222 10.25 12.98 9.00
CA ALA A 222 9.16 13.90 9.24
C ALA A 222 9.31 14.52 10.63
N THR A 223 9.55 15.83 10.65
CA THR A 223 9.44 16.66 11.84
C THR A 223 7.97 17.09 11.95
N GLY A 224 7.37 16.88 13.13
CA GLY A 224 6.06 17.48 13.46
C GLY A 224 4.84 16.54 13.48
N ASN A 225 3.76 17.10 14.04
CA ASN A 225 2.49 16.49 14.48
C ASN A 225 1.56 15.94 13.37
N GLU A 226 2.03 15.84 12.12
CA GLU A 226 1.20 15.47 10.97
C GLU A 226 1.59 14.11 10.39
N ARG A 227 1.73 13.08 11.23
CA ARG A 227 1.94 11.71 10.74
C ARG A 227 0.61 11.10 10.28
N PRO A 228 0.57 10.34 9.17
CA PRO A 228 -0.64 9.63 8.77
C PRO A 228 -0.99 8.53 9.77
N VAL A 229 -2.28 8.33 10.02
CA VAL A 229 -2.76 7.08 10.63
C VAL A 229 -2.71 6.02 9.54
N MET A 230 -1.88 4.99 9.74
CA MET A 230 -1.71 3.94 8.73
C MET A 230 -2.75 2.83 8.86
N PRO A 231 -3.00 2.07 7.78
CA PRO A 231 -3.82 0.87 7.84
C PRO A 231 -3.30 -0.16 8.86
N PRO A 232 -4.16 -1.05 9.37
CA PRO A 232 -3.74 -2.09 10.31
C PRO A 232 -2.66 -2.98 9.69
N GLY A 233 -1.68 -3.37 10.51
CA GLY A 233 -0.58 -4.24 10.08
C GLY A 233 0.67 -3.49 9.61
N ALA A 234 0.59 -2.17 9.43
CA ALA A 234 1.75 -1.31 9.23
C ALA A 234 2.54 -1.20 10.55
N LYS A 235 3.79 -1.70 10.62
CA LYS A 235 4.57 -1.64 11.88
C LYS A 235 4.75 -0.20 12.41
N GLY A 236 4.88 0.78 11.51
CA GLY A 236 5.13 2.20 11.78
C GLY A 236 5.33 2.98 10.48
N THR A 237 5.28 4.32 10.54
CA THR A 237 5.26 5.20 9.36
C THR A 237 6.48 5.01 8.48
N ASP A 238 7.68 5.06 9.07
CA ASP A 238 8.93 4.93 8.33
C ASP A 238 9.05 3.58 7.62
N ASN A 239 8.68 2.49 8.30
CA ASN A 239 8.71 1.15 7.72
C ASN A 239 7.66 0.99 6.63
N PHE A 240 6.47 1.56 6.82
CA PHE A 240 5.39 1.47 5.84
C PHE A 240 5.70 2.28 4.58
N ALA A 241 6.17 3.52 4.74
CA ALA A 241 6.65 4.37 3.66
C ALA A 241 7.79 3.72 2.86
N ALA A 242 8.69 3.01 3.57
CA ALA A 242 9.78 2.26 2.97
C ALA A 242 9.30 1.08 2.12
N THR A 243 8.41 0.25 2.66
CA THR A 243 8.13 -1.09 2.09
C THR A 243 6.88 -1.14 1.21
N CYS A 244 6.03 -0.11 1.29
CA CYS A 244 4.86 0.01 0.45
C CYS A 244 5.25 0.40 -0.98
N GLU A 245 5.00 -0.50 -1.94
CA GLU A 245 5.21 -0.24 -3.37
C GLU A 245 4.09 0.57 -4.04
N ARG A 246 3.10 1.03 -3.25
CA ARG A 246 1.96 1.83 -3.73
C ARG A 246 1.18 1.12 -4.83
N CYS A 247 0.93 -0.18 -4.69
CA CYS A 247 0.08 -0.94 -5.60
C CYS A 247 -1.42 -0.66 -5.40
N TYR A 248 -1.78 -0.02 -4.27
CA TYR A 248 -3.13 0.36 -3.85
C TYR A 248 -4.17 -0.77 -3.76
N ALA A 249 -3.75 -2.04 -3.80
CA ALA A 249 -4.65 -3.17 -3.58
C ALA A 249 -5.41 -3.06 -2.24
N CYS A 250 -4.77 -2.54 -1.19
CA CYS A 250 -5.40 -2.30 0.12
C CYS A 250 -6.49 -1.21 0.11
N VAL A 251 -6.37 -0.23 -0.79
CA VAL A 251 -7.34 0.86 -0.98
C VAL A 251 -8.59 0.31 -1.67
N GLU A 252 -8.38 -0.43 -2.76
CA GLU A 252 -9.45 -0.98 -3.60
C GLU A 252 -10.28 -2.06 -2.88
N ILE A 253 -9.64 -2.92 -2.08
CA ILE A 253 -10.33 -3.99 -1.34
C ILE A 253 -11.09 -3.49 -0.11
N CYS A 254 -10.91 -2.22 0.29
CA CYS A 254 -11.45 -1.69 1.54
C CYS A 254 -12.98 -1.47 1.40
N PRO A 255 -13.82 -2.22 2.15
CA PRO A 255 -15.28 -2.11 2.00
C PRO A 255 -15.82 -0.76 2.48
N THR A 256 -15.23 -0.21 3.56
CA THR A 256 -15.64 1.08 4.15
C THR A 256 -15.01 2.29 3.45
N ARG A 257 -14.01 2.07 2.58
CA ARG A 257 -13.23 3.14 1.91
C ARG A 257 -12.60 4.15 2.85
N VAL A 258 -12.28 3.72 4.08
CA VAL A 258 -11.53 4.53 5.05
C VAL A 258 -10.07 4.68 4.62
N ILE A 259 -9.51 3.76 3.83
CA ILE A 259 -8.14 3.88 3.31
C ILE A 259 -8.18 4.75 2.05
N ARG A 260 -7.49 5.89 2.08
CA ARG A 260 -7.42 6.88 0.99
C ARG A 260 -5.99 7.18 0.60
N ILE A 261 -5.82 7.82 -0.56
CA ILE A 261 -4.52 8.27 -1.07
C ILE A 261 -4.44 9.78 -0.87
N ARG A 262 -3.54 10.24 0.01
CA ARG A 262 -3.25 11.67 0.17
C ARG A 262 -1.87 12.04 -0.33
N GLN A 263 -1.77 13.26 -0.86
CA GLN A 263 -0.50 13.94 -1.00
C GLN A 263 -0.14 14.55 0.36
N ARG A 264 0.89 14.00 1.02
CA ARG A 264 1.50 14.65 2.18
C ARG A 264 2.72 15.47 1.76
N THR A 265 2.89 16.62 2.40
CA THR A 265 4.02 17.54 2.21
C THR A 265 5.22 17.20 3.10
N ALA A 266 5.03 16.38 4.14
CA ALA A 266 6.02 16.13 5.19
C ALA A 266 7.26 15.32 4.74
N GLY A 267 7.19 14.57 3.63
CA GLY A 267 8.36 13.88 3.07
C GLY A 267 8.10 13.15 1.75
N ILE A 268 9.12 13.14 0.88
CA ILE A 268 9.08 12.45 -0.43
C ILE A 268 8.80 10.94 -0.32
N ALA A 269 9.14 10.32 0.82
CA ALA A 269 8.87 8.91 1.07
C ALA A 269 7.41 8.63 1.45
N GLU A 270 6.64 9.66 1.85
CA GLU A 270 5.22 9.56 2.23
C GLU A 270 4.28 9.98 1.10
N TRP A 271 4.82 10.44 -0.03
CA TRP A 271 4.02 10.82 -1.19
C TRP A 271 3.16 9.66 -1.67
N TYR A 272 1.86 9.93 -1.79
CA TYR A 272 0.84 8.98 -2.23
C TYR A 272 0.80 7.69 -1.41
N LEU A 273 1.21 7.75 -0.13
CA LEU A 273 1.11 6.61 0.76
C LEU A 273 -0.38 6.40 1.15
N PRO A 274 -0.86 5.15 1.23
CA PRO A 274 -2.20 4.88 1.75
C PRO A 274 -2.32 5.30 3.22
N GLU A 275 -3.35 6.05 3.57
CA GLU A 275 -3.63 6.47 4.94
C GLU A 275 -5.10 6.27 5.30
N MET A 276 -5.41 6.24 6.58
CA MET A 276 -6.78 6.16 7.09
C MET A 276 -7.37 7.56 7.20
N ASP A 277 -8.47 7.81 6.50
CA ASP A 277 -9.26 9.05 6.57
C ASP A 277 -10.55 8.80 7.33
N PHE A 278 -10.58 9.24 8.60
CA PHE A 278 -11.72 9.02 9.48
C PHE A 278 -12.82 10.09 9.36
N ASN A 279 -12.69 11.03 8.41
CA ASN A 279 -13.74 11.99 8.12
C ASN A 279 -14.80 11.41 7.19
N THR A 280 -14.44 10.42 6.38
CA THR A 280 -15.36 9.78 5.43
C THR A 280 -15.93 8.46 5.92
N SER A 281 -15.15 7.69 6.68
CA SER A 281 -15.58 6.39 7.21
C SER A 281 -14.70 5.94 8.37
N TYR A 282 -14.76 4.66 8.73
CA TYR A 282 -13.96 4.08 9.82
C TYR A 282 -13.47 2.65 9.50
N CYS A 283 -12.58 2.14 10.35
CA CYS A 283 -12.03 0.79 10.24
C CYS A 283 -12.93 -0.23 10.93
N GLU A 284 -13.74 -0.95 10.14
CA GLU A 284 -14.68 -1.98 10.58
C GLU A 284 -14.03 -3.04 11.48
N GLU A 285 -14.67 -3.44 12.59
CA GLU A 285 -14.10 -4.34 13.59
C GLU A 285 -13.69 -5.69 12.99
N PHE A 286 -14.66 -6.37 12.36
CA PHE A 286 -14.56 -7.71 11.78
C PHE A 286 -14.15 -7.64 10.30
N CYS A 287 -13.01 -7.00 10.03
CA CYS A 287 -12.46 -6.92 8.68
C CYS A 287 -10.92 -6.88 8.71
N ASN A 288 -10.29 -7.76 7.96
CA ASN A 288 -8.83 -7.81 7.78
C ASN A 288 -8.39 -7.77 6.31
N LYS A 289 -9.31 -7.55 5.35
CA LYS A 289 -9.06 -7.69 3.91
C LYS A 289 -7.82 -6.95 3.40
N CYS A 290 -7.60 -5.71 3.85
CA CYS A 290 -6.45 -4.89 3.44
C CYS A 290 -5.09 -5.51 3.80
N THR A 291 -5.01 -6.26 4.92
CA THR A 291 -3.80 -6.95 5.36
C THR A 291 -3.51 -8.22 4.56
N GLN A 292 -4.55 -8.76 3.91
CA GLN A 292 -4.49 -10.01 3.14
C GLN A 292 -4.11 -9.77 1.68
N VAL A 293 -4.03 -8.52 1.23
CA VAL A 293 -3.71 -8.15 -0.17
C VAL A 293 -2.33 -7.55 -0.34
N CYS A 294 -1.56 -7.35 0.74
CA CYS A 294 -0.26 -6.72 0.66
C CYS A 294 0.81 -7.69 0.15
N PRO A 295 1.40 -7.47 -1.05
CA PRO A 295 2.39 -8.37 -1.63
C PRO A 295 3.79 -8.21 -1.00
N THR A 296 4.14 -7.01 -0.56
CA THR A 296 5.47 -6.70 -0.01
C THR A 296 5.57 -6.94 1.49
N GLY A 297 4.45 -7.19 2.18
CA GLY A 297 4.43 -7.26 3.63
C GLY A 297 4.51 -5.92 4.36
N ALA A 298 4.36 -4.80 3.63
CA ALA A 298 4.23 -3.47 4.22
C ALA A 298 3.07 -3.42 5.23
N LEU A 299 1.98 -4.11 4.91
CA LEU A 299 0.96 -4.52 5.88
C LEU A 299 1.18 -5.99 6.20
N ARG A 300 1.46 -6.29 7.47
CA ARG A 300 1.51 -7.67 7.93
C ARG A 300 0.13 -8.31 7.83
N PRO A 301 0.01 -9.55 7.35
CA PRO A 301 -1.24 -10.29 7.37
C PRO A 301 -1.68 -10.46 8.83
N LEU A 302 -2.95 -10.14 9.11
CA LEU A 302 -3.54 -10.32 10.43
C LEU A 302 -4.78 -11.18 10.32
N THR A 303 -5.00 -12.10 11.25
CA THR A 303 -6.33 -12.67 11.47
C THR A 303 -7.29 -11.58 11.96
N GLU A 304 -8.59 -11.79 11.88
CA GLU A 304 -9.56 -10.80 12.38
C GLU A 304 -9.37 -10.54 13.88
N GLU A 305 -9.13 -11.58 14.67
CA GLU A 305 -8.80 -11.47 16.09
C GLU A 305 -7.55 -10.63 16.35
N GLN A 306 -6.46 -10.92 15.62
CA GLN A 306 -5.22 -10.14 15.72
C GLN A 306 -5.43 -8.67 15.31
N LYS A 307 -6.31 -8.43 14.33
CA LYS A 307 -6.68 -7.08 13.90
C LYS A 307 -7.51 -6.36 14.96
N ARG A 308 -8.46 -7.01 15.62
CA ARG A 308 -9.24 -6.43 16.73
C ARG A 308 -8.35 -5.98 17.87
N MET A 309 -7.25 -6.69 18.09
CA MET A 309 -6.26 -6.34 19.11
C MET A 309 -5.25 -5.28 18.67
N ARG A 310 -5.16 -4.99 17.36
CA ARG A 310 -4.17 -4.07 16.79
C ARG A 310 -4.52 -2.61 17.11
N LYS A 311 -3.56 -1.88 17.66
CA LYS A 311 -3.67 -0.44 17.88
C LYS A 311 -3.07 0.30 16.69
N ILE A 312 -3.90 1.02 15.93
CA ILE A 312 -3.48 1.82 14.76
C ILE A 312 -3.36 3.32 15.10
N GLY A 313 -4.12 3.79 16.09
CA GLY A 313 -4.17 5.18 16.53
C GLY A 313 -4.71 5.28 17.96
N THR A 314 -4.85 6.50 18.48
CA THR A 314 -5.54 6.77 19.75
C THR A 314 -6.51 7.92 19.55
N ALA A 315 -7.76 7.77 19.98
CA ALA A 315 -8.70 8.87 19.94
C ALA A 315 -8.39 9.91 21.03
N ARG A 316 -8.45 11.19 20.68
CA ARG A 316 -8.27 12.33 21.58
C ARG A 316 -9.46 13.26 21.45
N VAL A 317 -10.06 13.61 22.58
CA VAL A 317 -11.16 14.58 22.66
C VAL A 317 -10.56 15.99 22.71
N ILE A 318 -11.01 16.85 21.80
CA ILE A 318 -10.73 18.29 21.80
C ILE A 318 -11.82 18.94 22.66
N ARG A 319 -11.48 19.24 23.91
CA ARG A 319 -12.47 19.63 24.93
C ARG A 319 -13.16 20.95 24.59
N GLU A 320 -12.45 21.82 23.90
CA GLU A 320 -12.89 23.15 23.48
C GLU A 320 -13.97 23.08 22.38
N GLN A 321 -14.04 21.96 21.64
CA GLN A 321 -15.01 21.74 20.56
C GLN A 321 -16.12 20.75 20.95
N CYS A 322 -15.90 19.92 21.98
CA CYS A 322 -16.84 18.88 22.34
C CYS A 322 -18.08 19.46 23.02
N LEU A 323 -19.27 19.19 22.48
CA LEU A 323 -20.55 19.67 23.00
C LEU A 323 -20.76 19.41 24.51
N GLY A 324 -20.34 18.24 25.01
CA GLY A 324 -20.42 17.92 26.45
C GLY A 324 -19.40 18.67 27.32
N TRP A 325 -18.22 18.97 26.78
CA TRP A 325 -17.16 19.69 27.49
C TRP A 325 -17.34 21.21 27.41
N ALA A 326 -17.48 21.76 26.20
CA ALA A 326 -17.57 23.18 25.93
C ALA A 326 -18.97 23.76 26.20
N GLU A 327 -20.02 23.13 25.65
CA GLU A 327 -21.38 23.69 25.67
C GLU A 327 -22.29 23.09 26.76
N GLN A 328 -21.81 22.10 27.52
CA GLN A 328 -22.60 21.36 28.51
C GLN A 328 -23.90 20.73 27.92
N LYS A 329 -23.85 20.28 26.66
CA LYS A 329 -24.96 19.55 26.01
C LYS A 329 -24.79 18.03 26.14
N HIS A 330 -25.89 17.30 26.28
CA HIS A 330 -25.89 15.83 26.32
C HIS A 330 -25.57 15.26 24.93
N CYS A 331 -24.34 14.79 24.73
CA CYS A 331 -23.91 14.11 23.51
C CYS A 331 -22.92 12.99 23.84
N MET A 332 -23.29 11.75 23.53
CA MET A 332 -22.50 10.54 23.81
C MET A 332 -22.34 9.62 22.60
N LEU A 333 -22.54 10.13 21.38
CA LEU A 333 -22.39 9.36 20.13
C LEU A 333 -21.02 8.66 20.03
N CYS A 334 -19.95 9.29 20.52
CA CYS A 334 -18.62 8.68 20.50
C CYS A 334 -18.49 7.41 21.35
N ASP A 335 -19.29 7.28 22.42
CA ASP A 335 -19.35 6.11 23.29
C ASP A 335 -20.25 5.03 22.69
N GLU A 336 -21.45 5.42 22.25
CA GLU A 336 -22.43 4.51 21.62
C GLU A 336 -21.87 3.80 20.38
N PHE A 337 -21.09 4.53 19.56
CA PHE A 337 -20.48 3.98 18.36
C PHE A 337 -19.07 3.40 18.60
N CYS A 338 -18.62 3.28 19.84
CA CYS A 338 -17.32 2.68 20.14
C CYS A 338 -17.44 1.16 20.27
N PRO A 339 -17.04 0.36 19.26
CA PRO A 339 -17.16 -1.10 19.35
C PRO A 339 -16.25 -1.73 20.41
N TYR A 340 -15.24 -0.99 20.90
CA TYR A 340 -14.26 -1.47 21.87
C TYR A 340 -14.50 -0.96 23.29
N ASN A 341 -15.57 -0.20 23.55
CA ASN A 341 -15.86 0.42 24.85
C ASN A 341 -14.66 1.21 25.42
N ALA A 342 -13.95 1.92 24.54
CA ALA A 342 -12.77 2.70 24.89
C ALA A 342 -13.09 4.14 25.34
N VAL A 343 -14.35 4.56 25.24
CA VAL A 343 -14.80 5.86 25.75
C VAL A 343 -15.40 5.65 27.14
N LEU A 344 -14.94 6.44 28.10
CA LEU A 344 -15.39 6.43 29.48
C LEU A 344 -16.21 7.68 29.76
N VAL A 345 -17.26 7.52 30.55
CA VAL A 345 -18.14 8.63 30.94
C VAL A 345 -17.69 9.22 32.26
N ARG A 346 -17.26 10.49 32.24
CA ARG A 346 -17.04 11.29 33.44
C ARG A 346 -18.28 12.13 33.73
N LYS A 347 -18.78 12.09 34.96
CA LYS A 347 -19.89 12.96 35.40
C LYS A 347 -19.40 14.41 35.43
N GLY A 348 -20.08 15.29 34.68
CA GLY A 348 -19.85 16.72 34.65
C GLY A 348 -20.66 17.50 35.69
N LYS A 349 -20.62 18.83 35.60
CA LYS A 349 -21.59 19.69 36.31
C LYS A 349 -22.98 19.45 35.71
N ASN A 350 -24.04 19.57 36.51
CA ASN A 350 -25.43 19.37 36.10
C ASN A 350 -25.75 17.98 35.50
N ASP A 351 -25.00 16.94 35.89
CA ASP A 351 -25.14 15.54 35.42
C ASP A 351 -24.96 15.35 33.89
N VAL A 352 -24.39 16.34 33.19
CA VAL A 352 -24.03 16.22 31.78
C VAL A 352 -22.83 15.27 31.63
N PRO A 353 -22.94 14.20 30.81
CA PRO A 353 -21.86 13.23 30.62
C PRO A 353 -20.74 13.82 29.77
N LYS A 354 -19.49 13.56 30.17
CA LYS A 354 -18.28 14.04 29.48
C LYS A 354 -17.43 12.86 29.02
N PRO A 355 -17.18 12.71 27.71
CA PRO A 355 -16.41 11.59 27.20
C PRO A 355 -14.91 11.76 27.51
N VAL A 356 -14.27 10.67 27.92
CA VAL A 356 -12.83 10.56 28.16
C VAL A 356 -12.35 9.26 27.53
N VAL A 357 -11.34 9.30 26.66
CA VAL A 357 -10.85 8.10 25.98
C VAL A 357 -9.82 7.38 26.85
N ASP A 358 -9.97 6.06 26.96
CA ASP A 358 -8.96 5.17 27.52
C ASP A 358 -7.93 4.77 26.43
N PRO A 359 -6.68 5.27 26.51
CA PRO A 359 -5.68 4.98 25.49
C PRO A 359 -5.22 3.52 25.49
N ASP A 360 -5.37 2.77 26.59
CA ASP A 360 -4.94 1.37 26.64
C ASP A 360 -5.89 0.46 25.85
N VAL A 361 -7.19 0.79 25.85
CA VAL A 361 -8.24 0.01 25.19
C VAL A 361 -8.49 0.51 23.76
N CYS A 362 -8.34 1.83 23.53
CA CYS A 362 -8.59 2.44 22.23
C CYS A 362 -7.72 1.82 21.13
N ARG A 363 -8.38 1.30 20.09
CA ARG A 363 -7.71 0.76 18.89
C ARG A 363 -7.36 1.84 17.86
N GLY A 364 -8.03 2.99 17.91
CA GLY A 364 -7.91 4.06 16.92
C GLY A 364 -8.66 3.78 15.61
N CYS A 365 -9.78 3.04 15.65
CA CYS A 365 -10.54 2.66 14.46
C CYS A 365 -11.25 3.81 13.75
N GLY A 366 -11.44 4.96 14.43
CA GLY A 366 -12.06 6.16 13.86
C GLY A 366 -13.59 6.25 13.91
N ALA A 367 -14.30 5.22 14.40
CA ALA A 367 -15.77 5.23 14.46
C ALA A 367 -16.31 6.47 15.20
N CYS A 368 -15.70 6.81 16.33
CA CYS A 368 -16.06 7.98 17.14
C CYS A 368 -15.79 9.33 16.44
N GLN A 369 -14.73 9.44 15.64
CA GLN A 369 -14.45 10.65 14.85
C GLN A 369 -15.45 10.76 13.70
N ASN A 370 -15.72 9.66 13.00
CA ASN A 370 -16.62 9.64 11.86
C ASN A 370 -18.04 10.11 12.25
N VAL A 371 -18.58 9.58 13.35
CA VAL A 371 -19.95 9.92 13.83
C VAL A 371 -20.06 11.28 14.51
N CYS A 372 -18.95 11.93 14.86
CA CYS A 372 -19.00 13.20 15.60
C CYS A 372 -19.72 14.28 14.76
N PRO A 373 -20.78 14.93 15.30
CA PRO A 373 -21.60 15.89 14.57
C PRO A 373 -20.98 17.30 14.52
N VAL A 374 -19.94 17.56 15.30
CA VAL A 374 -19.28 18.87 15.35
C VAL A 374 -18.44 19.06 14.08
N GLU A 375 -18.62 20.21 13.42
CA GLU A 375 -17.78 20.62 12.29
C GLU A 375 -16.32 20.78 12.76
N GLY A 376 -15.37 20.17 12.04
CA GLY A 376 -13.97 20.07 12.49
C GLY A 376 -13.68 18.94 13.48
N LYS A 377 -14.70 18.15 13.88
CA LYS A 377 -14.64 16.94 14.72
C LYS A 377 -14.03 17.18 16.11
N ALA A 378 -14.87 17.16 17.14
CA ALA A 378 -14.44 17.30 18.53
C ALA A 378 -13.70 16.09 19.12
N ILE A 379 -13.58 15.00 18.38
CA ILE A 379 -12.77 13.84 18.72
C ILE A 379 -12.02 13.38 17.47
N VAL A 380 -10.71 13.28 17.56
CA VAL A 380 -9.82 12.97 16.43
C VAL A 380 -8.91 11.81 16.76
N ILE A 381 -8.53 11.03 15.76
CA ILE A 381 -7.56 9.94 15.92
C ILE A 381 -6.15 10.46 15.69
N ASP A 382 -5.34 10.41 16.73
CA ASP A 382 -3.91 10.67 16.63
C ASP A 382 -3.16 9.41 16.15
N PRO A 383 -2.18 9.56 15.25
CA PRO A 383 -1.34 8.47 14.79
C PRO A 383 -0.50 7.88 15.92
N THR A 384 -0.30 6.57 15.89
CA THR A 384 0.73 5.92 16.71
C THR A 384 2.03 5.82 15.91
N GLY A 385 3.16 6.22 16.50
CA GLY A 385 4.46 6.10 15.82
C GLY A 385 4.80 4.66 15.44
N LEU A 386 4.46 3.71 16.32
CA LEU A 386 4.54 2.27 16.09
C LEU A 386 3.21 1.62 16.46
N GLN A 387 2.69 0.75 15.59
CA GLN A 387 1.45 0.03 15.87
C GLN A 387 1.69 -1.09 16.88
N GLY A 388 0.98 -1.00 18.00
CA GLY A 388 1.07 -1.95 19.12
C GLY A 388 -0.12 -2.89 19.22
N ILE A 389 -0.20 -3.58 20.36
CA ILE A 389 -1.37 -4.35 20.79
C ILE A 389 -2.04 -3.56 21.90
N ALA A 390 -3.34 -3.28 21.77
CA ALA A 390 -4.11 -2.64 22.84
C ALA A 390 -4.65 -3.70 23.81
N LYS A 391 -4.96 -3.29 25.05
CA LYS A 391 -5.53 -4.16 26.07
C LYS A 391 -6.98 -4.47 25.75
N GLU A 392 -7.43 -5.65 26.14
CA GLU A 392 -8.85 -6.00 26.07
C GLU A 392 -9.61 -5.29 27.19
N TYR A 393 -10.84 -4.87 26.90
CA TYR A 393 -11.71 -4.31 27.92
C TYR A 393 -12.21 -5.45 28.82
N THR A 394 -12.08 -5.30 30.13
CA THR A 394 -12.74 -6.19 31.11
C THR A 394 -13.57 -5.37 32.08
N GLU A 395 -14.74 -5.87 32.49
CA GLU A 395 -15.62 -5.17 33.44
C GLU A 395 -14.93 -4.82 34.76
N VAL A 396 -13.98 -5.67 35.19
CA VAL A 396 -13.13 -5.44 36.37
C VAL A 396 -12.22 -4.23 36.17
N THR A 397 -11.55 -4.13 35.02
CA THR A 397 -10.75 -2.92 34.68
C THR A 397 -11.61 -1.67 34.53
N GLY A 398 -12.82 -1.78 33.99
CA GLY A 398 -13.77 -0.67 33.88
C GLY A 398 -14.22 -0.13 35.25
N LYS A 399 -14.58 -1.02 36.19
CA LYS A 399 -14.97 -0.65 37.57
C LYS A 399 -13.79 -0.08 38.38
N GLN A 400 -12.60 -0.67 38.28
CA GLN A 400 -11.39 -0.17 38.96
C GLN A 400 -10.94 1.19 38.41
N ARG A 401 -11.05 1.43 37.10
CA ARG A 401 -10.69 2.71 36.47
C ARG A 401 -11.71 3.82 36.75
N ARG A 402 -13.02 3.53 36.72
CA ARG A 402 -14.07 4.47 37.18
C ARG A 402 -13.84 4.93 38.63
N ARG A 403 -13.30 4.07 39.50
CA ARG A 403 -12.87 4.44 40.87
C ARG A 403 -11.62 5.33 40.88
N ARG A 404 -10.64 5.07 40.02
CA ARG A 404 -9.41 5.87 39.90
C ARG A 404 -9.68 7.28 39.38
N ASP A 405 -10.55 7.45 38.39
CA ASP A 405 -10.92 8.77 37.84
C ASP A 405 -11.77 9.60 38.81
N ARG A 406 -12.64 8.96 39.62
CA ARG A 406 -13.33 9.63 40.74
C ARG A 406 -12.35 10.18 41.77
N ASN A 407 -11.26 9.47 42.05
CA ASN A 407 -10.27 9.86 43.06
C ASN A 407 -9.19 10.82 42.51
N GLY A 408 -8.83 10.72 41.22
CA GLY A 408 -7.88 11.61 40.56
C GLY A 408 -8.44 13.01 40.26
N GLY A 409 -9.76 13.15 40.17
CA GLY A 409 -10.44 14.44 40.02
C GLY A 409 -10.50 15.31 41.27
N ARG A 410 -9.93 14.88 42.41
CA ARG A 410 -9.81 15.67 43.65
C ARG A 410 -8.45 16.37 43.82
N ARG A 411 -7.52 16.18 42.88
CA ARG A 411 -6.24 16.92 42.82
C ARG A 411 -6.21 17.72 41.53
N ASN A 412 -6.92 18.84 41.54
CA ASN A 412 -6.64 20.08 40.81
C ASN A 412 -7.65 21.12 41.26
#